data_AF-A0A9D8ZJ01-F1
#
_entry.id   AF-A0A9D8ZJ01-F1
#
_cell.length_a   1.000
_cell.length_b   1.000
_cell.length_c   1.000
_cell.angle_alpha   90.00
_cell.angle_beta   90.00
_cell.angle_gamma   90.00
#
_symmetry.space_group_name_H-M   'P 1'
#
loop_
_entity.id
_entity.type
_entity.pdbx_description
1 polymer ?
#
loop_
_entity_poly.entity_id
_entity_poly.type
_entity_poly.pdbx_seq_one_letter_code
_entity_poly.pdbx_strand_id
1 'polypeptide(L)'
;MAITESAIRSRSRIIAASSLILLALFWTSSAKAEQTAPRPSHVIEQFGTLPAVPEGPFPDALQAAVQVALLDSVVHASWGDEERAALAEIAASNDPRAAWIIADMMRFISQPWLHQELADAASALLGIGAKPGNDWGVVTDHLIAWDIPAPPDYLSAKRTIFTTLVRGWDRIFVEGDIDWRYVSWGGVLIDDRPYDTTDEPCNCIPAADNPGVSSAEDATWLKDDDIVFGVEVNGEYRAYPRRIMEVREMVNDTLGGRHLGIPYCTLCGAAQAYFTDQLPPGIERPVLRTSGLLIRSNKVMYDIRTYSVFDTFLGKAVTGSLAEKNLQLEQAGVVTTDWGTWKKAHPETTVLVEALALGRNFDFRSGRDADGPIFPVGDVDPRLPVHEDIVGVVTASGKPVAFQRSKALLALLNGDEIAVENVRLKLDAGGIRAVDANGADLGSHQAFWFAWSQFHPATALWPE
;
A
#
# COMPACT_ATOMS: atom_id res chain seq x y z
N MET A 1 2.13 -37.92 68.34
CA MET A 1 1.36 -39.16 68.55
C MET A 1 0.52 -39.35 67.29
N ALA A 2 0.84 -40.21 66.32
CA ALA A 2 1.63 -41.45 66.27
C ALA A 2 0.90 -42.71 66.76
N ILE A 3 0.71 -43.68 65.82
CA ILE A 3 0.68 -45.16 66.00
C ILE A 3 -0.60 -45.71 66.70
N THR A 4 -1.36 -46.71 66.22
CA THR A 4 -1.48 -47.49 64.94
C THR A 4 -2.99 -47.90 64.76
N GLU A 5 -3.54 -48.97 64.14
CA GLU A 5 -3.02 -50.22 63.52
C GLU A 5 -3.94 -50.89 62.44
N SER A 6 -3.26 -51.42 61.42
CA SER A 6 -3.52 -52.62 60.58
C SER A 6 -4.54 -53.71 61.02
N ALA A 7 -5.26 -54.31 60.05
CA ALA A 7 -5.48 -55.79 59.98
C ALA A 7 -6.06 -56.36 58.64
N ILE A 8 -5.21 -57.01 57.84
CA ILE A 8 -5.37 -58.31 57.11
C ILE A 8 -6.72 -58.70 56.41
N ARG A 9 -6.65 -58.92 55.07
CA ARG A 9 -7.13 -60.10 54.25
C ARG A 9 -7.53 -59.65 52.82
N SER A 10 -7.48 -60.46 51.74
CA SER A 10 -6.73 -61.67 51.38
C SER A 10 -7.08 -62.07 49.93
N ARG A 11 -6.07 -62.23 49.04
CA ARG A 11 -6.11 -62.97 47.75
C ARG A 11 -7.24 -62.68 46.72
N SER A 12 -6.83 -62.17 45.56
CA SER A 12 -6.89 -62.96 44.30
C SER A 12 -5.96 -62.38 43.23
N ARG A 13 -5.49 -63.21 42.30
CA ARG A 13 -4.60 -62.78 41.19
C ARG A 13 -5.40 -62.72 39.89
N ILE A 14 -5.42 -61.56 39.25
CA ILE A 14 -5.55 -61.43 37.80
C ILE A 14 -4.40 -60.51 37.36
N ILE A 15 -3.57 -60.99 36.45
CA ILE A 15 -2.43 -60.23 35.92
C ILE A 15 -2.88 -59.58 34.61
N ALA A 16 -3.14 -58.28 34.64
CA ALA A 16 -3.30 -57.46 33.44
C ALA A 16 -2.00 -56.69 33.19
N ALA A 17 -1.23 -57.11 32.18
CA ALA A 17 0.03 -56.48 31.82
C ALA A 17 -0.21 -55.27 30.90
N SER A 18 -0.54 -54.13 31.49
CA SER A 18 -0.74 -52.87 30.75
C SER A 18 0.58 -52.31 30.23
N SER A 19 0.92 -52.67 28.98
CA SER A 19 2.11 -52.15 28.30
C SER A 19 1.93 -50.67 27.94
N LEU A 20 2.68 -49.79 28.61
CA LEU A 20 2.76 -48.37 28.27
C LEU A 20 3.53 -48.18 26.95
N ILE A 21 2.80 -48.17 25.83
CA ILE A 21 3.34 -47.77 24.53
C ILE A 21 3.48 -46.25 24.51
N LEU A 22 4.71 -45.76 24.63
CA LEU A 22 5.07 -44.38 24.33
C LEU A 22 4.97 -44.13 22.83
N LEU A 23 3.78 -43.75 22.38
CA LEU A 23 3.54 -43.20 21.04
C LEU A 23 4.19 -41.81 20.96
N ALA A 24 5.47 -41.79 20.54
CA ALA A 24 6.12 -40.58 20.07
C ALA A 24 5.37 -40.10 18.82
N LEU A 25 4.56 -39.05 18.97
CA LEU A 25 3.88 -38.38 17.87
C LEU A 25 4.92 -37.62 17.04
N PHE A 26 5.56 -38.34 16.11
CA PHE A 26 6.25 -37.73 14.99
C PHE A 26 5.23 -36.93 14.19
N TRP A 27 5.23 -35.62 14.39
CA TRP A 27 4.62 -34.67 13.46
C TRP A 27 5.47 -34.68 12.19
N THR A 28 5.26 -35.69 11.35
CA THR A 28 5.66 -35.63 9.95
C THR A 28 4.90 -34.47 9.34
N SER A 29 5.60 -33.37 9.08
CA SER A 29 5.07 -32.25 8.29
C SER A 29 4.64 -32.83 6.95
N SER A 30 3.33 -33.04 6.80
CA SER A 30 2.75 -33.52 5.57
C SER A 30 2.75 -32.34 4.63
N ALA A 31 3.75 -32.30 3.75
CA ALA A 31 3.90 -31.26 2.75
C ALA A 31 2.65 -31.20 1.86
N LYS A 32 1.68 -30.39 2.28
CA LYS A 32 0.77 -29.77 1.35
C LYS A 32 1.62 -28.80 0.54
N ALA A 33 1.99 -29.20 -0.67
CA ALA A 33 2.26 -28.22 -1.70
C ALA A 33 1.05 -27.28 -1.72
N GLU A 34 1.29 -25.97 -1.56
CA GLU A 34 0.25 -24.99 -1.83
C GLU A 34 0.02 -24.98 -3.33
N GLN A 35 -0.94 -25.81 -3.76
CA GLN A 35 -1.65 -25.56 -5.01
C GLN A 35 -2.29 -24.19 -4.86
N THR A 36 -1.58 -23.17 -5.37
CA THR A 36 -2.06 -21.81 -5.52
C THR A 36 -3.47 -21.88 -6.08
N ALA A 37 -4.42 -21.25 -5.40
CA ALA A 37 -5.83 -21.29 -5.79
C ALA A 37 -5.94 -20.89 -7.27
N PRO A 38 -6.72 -21.64 -8.09
CA PRO A 38 -6.73 -21.43 -9.53
C PRO A 38 -7.07 -19.96 -9.84
N ARG A 39 -6.12 -19.27 -10.49
CA ARG A 39 -6.24 -17.84 -10.79
C ARG A 39 -7.52 -17.58 -11.60
N PRO A 40 -8.19 -16.43 -11.38
CA PRO A 40 -9.34 -16.04 -12.20
C PRO A 40 -9.04 -16.09 -13.70
N SER A 41 -10.04 -16.37 -14.54
CA SER A 41 -9.81 -16.55 -15.98
C SER A 41 -9.25 -15.30 -16.66
N HIS A 42 -9.61 -14.10 -16.20
CA HIS A 42 -9.05 -12.84 -16.71
C HIS A 42 -7.53 -12.76 -16.55
N VAL A 43 -6.97 -13.34 -15.48
CA VAL A 43 -5.51 -13.40 -15.26
C VAL A 43 -4.85 -14.31 -16.29
N ILE A 44 -5.46 -15.44 -16.62
CA ILE A 44 -4.96 -16.38 -17.63
C ILE A 44 -5.09 -15.77 -19.04
N GLU A 45 -6.17 -15.04 -19.31
CA GLU A 45 -6.39 -14.35 -20.58
C GLU A 45 -5.42 -13.16 -20.80
N GLN A 46 -5.05 -12.44 -19.73
CA GLN A 46 -4.16 -11.27 -19.79
C GLN A 46 -2.67 -11.63 -19.62
N PHE A 47 -2.35 -12.59 -18.75
CA PHE A 47 -0.99 -12.96 -18.33
C PHE A 47 -0.61 -14.42 -18.69
N GLY A 48 -1.37 -15.08 -19.57
CA GLY A 48 -1.01 -16.36 -20.17
C GLY A 48 -0.99 -17.52 -19.19
N THR A 49 0.16 -18.19 -19.05
CA THR A 49 0.36 -19.32 -18.12
C THR A 49 1.75 -19.25 -17.51
N LEU A 50 1.84 -19.32 -16.18
CA LEU A 50 3.13 -19.30 -15.49
C LEU A 50 3.95 -20.59 -15.72
N PRO A 51 5.29 -20.49 -15.84
CA PRO A 51 6.20 -21.61 -15.63
C PRO A 51 6.05 -22.27 -14.24
N ALA A 52 6.64 -23.44 -14.06
CA ALA A 52 6.71 -24.07 -12.74
C ALA A 52 7.63 -23.26 -11.82
N VAL A 53 7.17 -22.95 -10.59
CA VAL A 53 7.98 -22.27 -9.57
C VAL A 53 8.67 -23.31 -8.68
N PRO A 54 10.01 -23.29 -8.54
CA PRO A 54 10.70 -24.15 -7.59
C PRO A 54 10.42 -23.78 -6.13
N GLU A 55 10.28 -24.79 -5.26
CA GLU A 55 10.25 -24.61 -3.80
C GLU A 55 11.68 -24.64 -3.20
N GLY A 56 11.86 -24.02 -2.03
CA GLY A 56 13.12 -24.06 -1.28
C GLY A 56 14.18 -23.04 -1.73
N PRO A 57 15.45 -23.21 -1.32
CA PRO A 57 16.53 -22.29 -1.66
C PRO A 57 16.87 -22.32 -3.16
N PHE A 58 17.59 -21.31 -3.64
CA PHE A 58 18.24 -21.35 -4.94
C PHE A 58 19.40 -22.36 -4.92
N PRO A 59 19.70 -23.07 -6.01
CA PRO A 59 20.94 -23.82 -6.16
C PRO A 59 22.17 -22.89 -6.06
N ASP A 60 23.27 -23.38 -5.52
CA ASP A 60 24.52 -22.63 -5.27
C ASP A 60 24.97 -21.80 -6.48
N ALA A 61 24.85 -22.35 -7.70
CA ALA A 61 25.20 -21.67 -8.94
C ALA A 61 24.29 -20.46 -9.24
N LEU A 62 22.97 -20.60 -9.07
CA LEU A 62 22.02 -19.49 -9.21
C LEU A 62 22.21 -18.45 -8.11
N GLN A 63 22.49 -18.86 -6.87
CA GLN A 63 22.77 -17.92 -5.77
C GLN A 63 24.04 -17.11 -6.03
N ALA A 64 25.13 -17.75 -6.47
CA ALA A 64 26.36 -17.07 -6.86
C ALA A 64 26.15 -16.14 -8.07
N ALA A 65 25.38 -16.57 -9.07
CA ALA A 65 25.06 -15.76 -10.24
C ALA A 65 24.22 -14.52 -9.88
N VAL A 66 23.22 -14.65 -9.01
CA VAL A 66 22.44 -13.53 -8.47
C VAL A 66 23.33 -12.54 -7.70
N GLN A 67 24.25 -13.03 -6.87
CA GLN A 67 25.20 -12.17 -6.14
C GLN A 67 26.05 -11.34 -7.12
N VAL A 68 26.69 -11.99 -8.09
CA VAL A 68 27.55 -11.33 -9.09
C VAL A 68 26.76 -10.36 -9.98
N ALA A 69 25.71 -10.85 -10.66
CA ALA A 69 25.02 -10.06 -11.67
C ALA A 69 24.10 -8.98 -11.10
N LEU A 70 23.44 -9.18 -9.95
CA LEU A 70 22.35 -8.31 -9.50
C LEU A 70 22.64 -7.52 -8.22
N LEU A 71 23.67 -7.91 -7.44
CA LEU A 71 24.01 -7.25 -6.17
C LEU A 71 25.39 -6.59 -6.24
N ASP A 72 26.44 -7.35 -6.56
CA ASP A 72 27.81 -6.83 -6.64
C ASP A 72 27.97 -5.83 -7.80
N SER A 73 27.30 -6.07 -8.94
CA SER A 73 27.24 -5.12 -10.06
C SER A 73 26.71 -3.74 -9.67
N VAL A 74 25.69 -3.69 -8.79
CA VAL A 74 25.05 -2.46 -8.30
C VAL A 74 25.93 -1.77 -7.25
N VAL A 75 26.56 -2.54 -6.36
CA VAL A 75 27.48 -2.03 -5.33
C VAL A 75 28.77 -1.46 -5.93
N HIS A 76 29.31 -2.09 -6.97
CA HIS A 76 30.57 -1.68 -7.62
C HIS A 76 30.36 -0.82 -8.88
N ALA A 77 29.13 -0.65 -9.35
CA ALA A 77 28.75 0.01 -10.60
C ALA A 77 29.45 -0.58 -11.85
N SER A 78 29.52 -1.91 -11.93
CA SER A 78 30.20 -2.66 -13.00
C SER A 78 29.24 -3.50 -13.86
N TRP A 79 29.62 -3.74 -15.12
CA TRP A 79 28.93 -4.67 -16.02
C TRP A 79 29.86 -5.21 -17.13
N GLY A 80 30.73 -6.15 -16.74
CA GLY A 80 31.67 -6.86 -17.61
C GLY A 80 31.13 -8.19 -18.14
N ASP A 81 32.05 -9.02 -18.62
CA ASP A 81 31.74 -10.35 -19.15
C ASP A 81 31.37 -11.36 -18.04
N GLU A 82 31.79 -11.09 -16.80
CA GLU A 82 31.48 -11.89 -15.61
C GLU A 82 30.01 -11.70 -15.19
N GLU A 83 29.54 -10.46 -15.11
CA GLU A 83 28.13 -10.13 -14.83
C GLU A 83 27.20 -10.61 -15.97
N ARG A 84 27.62 -10.51 -17.24
CA ARG A 84 26.89 -11.08 -18.38
C ARG A 84 26.80 -12.61 -18.34
N ALA A 85 27.90 -13.30 -17.99
CA ALA A 85 27.89 -14.75 -17.84
C ALA A 85 26.99 -15.19 -16.68
N ALA A 86 27.01 -14.46 -15.56
CA ALA A 86 26.13 -14.69 -14.43
C ALA A 86 24.65 -14.42 -14.78
N LEU A 87 24.32 -13.35 -15.52
CA LEU A 87 22.94 -13.11 -15.98
C LEU A 87 22.43 -14.24 -16.91
N ALA A 88 23.31 -14.81 -17.74
CA ALA A 88 22.96 -15.96 -18.58
C ALA A 88 22.69 -17.23 -17.74
N GLU A 89 23.45 -17.49 -16.67
CA GLU A 89 23.19 -18.59 -15.72
C GLU A 89 21.85 -18.37 -14.98
N ILE A 90 21.54 -17.13 -14.58
CA ILE A 90 20.24 -16.77 -14.00
C ILE A 90 19.11 -17.11 -14.98
N ALA A 91 19.18 -16.64 -16.23
CA ALA A 91 18.16 -16.91 -17.25
C ALA A 91 18.01 -18.41 -17.57
N ALA A 92 19.11 -19.17 -17.55
CA ALA A 92 19.14 -20.62 -17.79
C ALA A 92 18.56 -21.46 -16.63
N SER A 93 18.39 -20.87 -15.43
CA SER A 93 17.92 -21.60 -14.25
C SER A 93 16.45 -22.08 -14.35
N ASN A 94 15.62 -21.40 -15.14
CA ASN A 94 14.16 -21.56 -15.17
C ASN A 94 13.45 -21.31 -13.82
N ASP A 95 14.07 -20.57 -12.89
CA ASP A 95 13.44 -20.17 -11.62
C ASP A 95 12.85 -18.74 -11.71
N PRO A 96 11.53 -18.58 -11.91
CA PRO A 96 10.93 -17.28 -12.13
C PRO A 96 11.03 -16.33 -10.92
N ARG A 97 11.38 -16.84 -9.73
CA ARG A 97 11.56 -16.00 -8.53
C ARG A 97 12.75 -15.05 -8.66
N ALA A 98 13.76 -15.41 -9.47
CA ALA A 98 14.91 -14.53 -9.73
C ALA A 98 14.53 -13.26 -10.52
N ALA A 99 13.44 -13.29 -11.31
CA ALA A 99 12.97 -12.14 -12.06
C ALA A 99 12.52 -10.96 -11.16
N TRP A 100 12.15 -11.20 -9.90
CA TRP A 100 11.91 -10.13 -8.91
C TRP A 100 13.14 -9.24 -8.69
N ILE A 101 14.33 -9.85 -8.57
CA ILE A 101 15.59 -9.12 -8.32
C ILE A 101 16.04 -8.41 -9.60
N ILE A 102 15.80 -9.02 -10.77
CA ILE A 102 16.03 -8.37 -12.08
C ILE A 102 15.12 -7.14 -12.22
N ALA A 103 13.84 -7.24 -11.90
CA ALA A 103 12.89 -6.13 -11.95
C ALA A 103 13.26 -5.00 -10.98
N ASP A 104 13.76 -5.33 -9.78
CA ASP A 104 14.29 -4.36 -8.83
C ASP A 104 15.52 -3.60 -9.39
N MET A 105 16.44 -4.30 -10.06
CA MET A 105 17.60 -3.68 -10.70
C MET A 105 17.18 -2.80 -11.89
N MET A 106 16.35 -3.32 -12.80
CA MET A 106 15.83 -2.62 -13.98
C MET A 106 15.24 -1.26 -13.63
N ARG A 107 14.57 -1.14 -12.47
CA ARG A 107 13.92 0.10 -12.01
C ARG A 107 14.88 1.30 -11.93
N PHE A 108 16.18 1.07 -11.75
CA PHE A 108 17.20 2.11 -11.62
C PHE A 108 18.20 2.20 -12.79
N ILE A 109 18.22 1.21 -13.70
CA ILE A 109 19.10 1.23 -14.87
C ILE A 109 18.59 2.27 -15.88
N SER A 110 19.49 3.13 -16.34
CA SER A 110 19.21 4.17 -17.35
C SER A 110 19.84 3.88 -18.72
N GLN A 111 20.71 2.87 -18.77
CA GLN A 111 21.44 2.41 -19.95
C GLN A 111 20.53 1.47 -20.77
N PRO A 112 20.06 1.85 -21.97
CA PRO A 112 19.01 1.08 -22.67
C PRO A 112 19.43 -0.34 -23.05
N TRP A 113 20.72 -0.56 -23.37
CA TRP A 113 21.24 -1.88 -23.72
C TRP A 113 21.25 -2.83 -22.50
N LEU A 114 21.63 -2.34 -21.31
CA LEU A 114 21.61 -3.12 -20.08
C LEU A 114 20.17 -3.39 -19.61
N HIS A 115 19.29 -2.40 -19.74
CA HIS A 115 17.87 -2.60 -19.49
C HIS A 115 17.28 -3.68 -20.40
N GLN A 116 17.72 -3.78 -21.67
CA GLN A 116 17.31 -4.85 -22.57
C GLN A 116 17.91 -6.21 -22.17
N GLU A 117 19.20 -6.31 -21.83
CA GLU A 117 19.81 -7.56 -21.34
C GLU A 117 19.06 -8.11 -20.11
N LEU A 118 18.69 -7.24 -19.17
CA LEU A 118 17.88 -7.59 -18.00
C LEU A 118 16.43 -7.95 -18.38
N ALA A 119 15.79 -7.19 -19.26
CA ALA A 119 14.43 -7.46 -19.73
C ALA A 119 14.31 -8.82 -20.44
N ASP A 120 15.29 -9.17 -21.28
CA ASP A 120 15.33 -10.43 -22.01
C ASP A 120 15.51 -11.62 -21.05
N ALA A 121 16.38 -11.48 -20.04
CA ALA A 121 16.59 -12.48 -18.99
C ALA A 121 15.34 -12.71 -18.11
N ALA A 122 14.68 -11.64 -17.66
CA ALA A 122 13.42 -11.73 -16.93
C ALA A 122 12.29 -12.31 -17.80
N SER A 123 12.23 -11.94 -19.09
CA SER A 123 11.24 -12.46 -20.04
C SER A 123 11.39 -13.96 -20.26
N ALA A 124 12.64 -14.45 -20.40
CA ALA A 124 12.95 -15.86 -20.50
C ALA A 124 12.52 -16.65 -19.25
N LEU A 125 12.83 -16.14 -18.05
CA LEU A 125 12.42 -16.74 -16.77
C LEU A 125 10.90 -16.84 -16.59
N LEU A 126 10.16 -15.84 -17.07
CA LEU A 126 8.70 -15.77 -16.97
C LEU A 126 7.98 -16.47 -18.13
N GLY A 127 8.69 -16.92 -19.17
CA GLY A 127 8.11 -17.53 -20.36
C GLY A 127 7.34 -16.54 -21.26
N ILE A 128 7.62 -15.24 -21.15
CA ILE A 128 6.90 -14.16 -21.86
C ILE A 128 7.70 -13.63 -23.06
N GLY A 129 7.01 -13.09 -24.05
CA GLY A 129 7.65 -12.37 -25.15
C GLY A 129 7.99 -10.93 -24.75
N ALA A 130 9.20 -10.47 -25.09
CA ALA A 130 9.62 -9.08 -24.90
C ALA A 130 8.64 -8.09 -25.58
N LYS A 131 8.40 -6.94 -24.94
CA LYS A 131 7.38 -5.95 -25.36
C LYS A 131 7.98 -4.54 -25.34
N PRO A 132 8.61 -4.11 -26.45
CA PRO A 132 9.39 -2.89 -26.50
C PRO A 132 8.65 -1.66 -25.95
N GLY A 133 9.18 -1.09 -24.85
CA GLY A 133 8.85 0.25 -24.39
C GLY A 133 8.55 0.36 -22.89
N ASN A 134 7.96 -0.68 -22.28
CA ASN A 134 7.74 -0.75 -20.83
C ASN A 134 7.99 -2.18 -20.31
N ASP A 135 9.13 -2.74 -20.68
CA ASP A 135 9.48 -4.12 -20.34
C ASP A 135 9.59 -4.32 -18.81
N TRP A 136 10.04 -3.30 -18.05
CA TRP A 136 10.00 -3.32 -16.58
C TRP A 136 8.57 -3.48 -16.03
N GLY A 137 7.62 -2.68 -16.56
CA GLY A 137 6.22 -2.77 -16.16
C GLY A 137 5.62 -4.12 -16.48
N VAL A 138 5.81 -4.60 -17.72
CA VAL A 138 5.32 -5.90 -18.19
C VAL A 138 5.86 -7.07 -17.35
N VAL A 139 7.15 -7.07 -17.04
CA VAL A 139 7.78 -8.08 -16.16
C VAL A 139 7.19 -8.03 -14.76
N THR A 140 7.06 -6.84 -14.18
CA THR A 140 6.59 -6.65 -12.80
C THR A 140 5.10 -6.95 -12.65
N ASP A 141 4.25 -6.57 -13.61
CA ASP A 141 2.83 -6.93 -13.61
C ASP A 141 2.64 -8.46 -13.74
N HIS A 142 3.46 -9.15 -14.55
CA HIS A 142 3.47 -10.61 -14.59
C HIS A 142 3.82 -11.23 -13.23
N LEU A 143 4.85 -10.71 -12.56
CA LEU A 143 5.29 -11.14 -11.23
C LEU A 143 4.20 -10.92 -10.16
N ILE A 144 3.45 -9.81 -10.23
CA ILE A 144 2.34 -9.50 -9.30
C ILE A 144 1.09 -10.35 -9.61
N ALA A 145 0.63 -10.39 -10.86
CA ALA A 145 -0.61 -11.06 -11.26
C ALA A 145 -0.59 -12.57 -10.99
N TRP A 146 0.58 -13.19 -11.11
CA TRP A 146 0.82 -14.58 -10.74
C TRP A 146 1.23 -14.79 -9.28
N ASP A 147 1.47 -13.71 -8.51
CA ASP A 147 1.84 -13.75 -7.09
C ASP A 147 3.09 -14.62 -6.86
N ILE A 148 4.08 -14.47 -7.74
CA ILE A 148 5.26 -15.34 -7.77
C ILE A 148 5.98 -15.23 -6.42
N PRO A 149 6.23 -16.35 -5.70
CA PRO A 149 6.90 -16.32 -4.40
C PRO A 149 8.19 -15.51 -4.40
N ALA A 150 8.48 -14.86 -3.27
CA ALA A 150 9.74 -14.15 -3.11
C ALA A 150 10.91 -15.15 -3.23
N PRO A 151 12.05 -14.76 -3.83
CA PRO A 151 13.25 -15.57 -3.79
C PRO A 151 13.81 -15.64 -2.36
N PRO A 152 14.74 -16.57 -2.08
CA PRO A 152 15.45 -16.61 -0.80
C PRO A 152 16.14 -15.27 -0.49
N ASP A 153 16.15 -14.87 0.78
CA ASP A 153 16.78 -13.65 1.30
C ASP A 153 16.41 -12.35 0.57
N TYR A 154 15.24 -12.31 -0.08
CA TYR A 154 14.85 -11.23 -1.01
C TYR A 154 14.88 -9.82 -0.42
N LEU A 155 14.52 -9.63 0.86
CA LEU A 155 14.65 -8.33 1.52
C LEU A 155 16.11 -7.86 1.57
N SER A 156 17.08 -8.76 1.77
CA SER A 156 18.51 -8.45 1.75
C SER A 156 18.96 -8.02 0.34
N ALA A 157 18.53 -8.75 -0.69
CA ALA A 157 18.79 -8.43 -2.09
C ALA A 157 18.20 -7.05 -2.48
N LYS A 158 16.89 -6.84 -2.24
CA LYS A 158 16.20 -5.58 -2.53
C LYS A 158 16.80 -4.41 -1.74
N ARG A 159 17.11 -4.59 -0.45
CA ARG A 159 17.77 -3.57 0.38
C ARG A 159 19.13 -3.18 -0.19
N THR A 160 19.92 -4.15 -0.66
CA THR A 160 21.22 -3.89 -1.31
C THR A 160 21.06 -3.00 -2.53
N ILE A 161 20.10 -3.31 -3.42
CA ILE A 161 19.83 -2.49 -4.62
C ILE A 161 19.32 -1.10 -4.23
N PHE A 162 18.22 -1.02 -3.46
CA PHE A 162 17.51 0.24 -3.20
C PHE A 162 18.34 1.22 -2.36
N THR A 163 19.00 0.74 -1.29
CA THR A 163 19.71 1.63 -0.34
C THR A 163 21.11 2.05 -0.81
N THR A 164 21.69 1.34 -1.78
CA THR A 164 22.91 1.80 -2.49
C THR A 164 22.62 3.04 -3.32
N LEU A 165 21.41 3.13 -3.88
CA LEU A 165 21.04 4.13 -4.88
C LEU A 165 20.27 5.32 -4.29
N VAL A 166 19.51 5.12 -3.21
CA VAL A 166 18.82 6.20 -2.46
C VAL A 166 19.10 6.08 -0.96
N ARG A 167 19.67 7.14 -0.39
CA ARG A 167 19.99 7.25 1.04
C ARG A 167 18.72 7.47 1.89
N GLY A 168 18.75 7.08 3.16
CA GLY A 168 17.64 7.22 4.11
C GLY A 168 16.71 6.00 4.12
N TRP A 169 16.58 5.30 2.99
CA TRP A 169 15.86 4.03 2.90
C TRP A 169 16.48 2.91 3.75
N ASP A 170 17.75 3.04 4.13
CA ASP A 170 18.44 2.15 5.07
C ASP A 170 17.72 1.99 6.42
N ARG A 171 16.81 2.91 6.78
CA ARG A 171 16.03 2.88 8.03
C ARG A 171 14.65 2.23 7.89
N ILE A 172 14.12 2.10 6.67
CA ILE A 172 12.75 1.64 6.41
C ILE A 172 12.68 0.25 5.74
N PHE A 173 13.75 -0.17 5.05
CA PHE A 173 13.89 -1.53 4.49
C PHE A 173 14.25 -2.54 5.58
N VAL A 174 13.28 -2.88 6.42
CA VAL A 174 13.39 -3.82 7.55
C VAL A 174 12.24 -4.84 7.52
N GLU A 175 12.33 -5.88 8.35
CA GLU A 175 11.27 -6.89 8.46
C GLU A 175 9.96 -6.28 9.00
N GLY A 176 8.82 -6.87 8.63
CA GLY A 176 7.50 -6.38 8.99
C GLY A 176 6.38 -7.06 8.21
N ASP A 177 5.15 -6.59 8.45
CA ASP A 177 3.90 -7.01 7.79
C ASP A 177 3.71 -6.28 6.45
N ILE A 178 4.73 -6.35 5.59
CA ILE A 178 4.79 -5.71 4.28
C ILE A 178 5.28 -6.72 3.23
N ASP A 179 4.57 -6.83 2.11
CA ASP A 179 5.05 -7.65 0.99
C ASP A 179 6.04 -6.85 0.15
N TRP A 180 7.33 -7.04 0.45
CA TRP A 180 8.42 -6.37 -0.26
C TRP A 180 8.41 -6.62 -1.78
N ARG A 181 7.80 -7.69 -2.29
CA ARG A 181 7.64 -7.94 -3.75
C ARG A 181 6.95 -6.78 -4.44
N TYR A 182 5.90 -6.25 -3.82
CA TYR A 182 5.07 -5.20 -4.40
C TYR A 182 5.64 -3.80 -4.18
N VAL A 183 6.70 -3.66 -3.37
CA VAL A 183 7.38 -2.39 -3.11
C VAL A 183 8.32 -2.04 -4.26
N SER A 184 8.06 -0.90 -4.89
CA SER A 184 8.88 -0.32 -5.98
C SER A 184 9.11 1.19 -5.79
N TRP A 185 10.01 1.79 -6.57
CA TRP A 185 10.30 3.22 -6.49
C TRP A 185 9.35 4.08 -7.34
N GLY A 186 8.70 5.07 -6.73
CA GLY A 186 7.83 6.04 -7.40
C GLY A 186 8.54 7.14 -8.19
N GLY A 187 9.88 7.12 -8.30
CA GLY A 187 10.65 8.11 -9.07
C GLY A 187 10.93 9.44 -8.35
N VAL A 188 10.58 9.55 -7.07
CA VAL A 188 10.88 10.71 -6.21
C VAL A 188 11.67 10.26 -4.98
N LEU A 189 12.52 11.13 -4.42
CA LEU A 189 13.25 10.79 -3.20
C LEU A 189 12.35 10.86 -1.96
N ILE A 190 12.81 10.22 -0.89
CA ILE A 190 12.22 10.30 0.45
C ILE A 190 12.19 11.75 0.98
N ASP A 191 11.13 12.13 1.70
CA ASP A 191 11.02 13.42 2.39
C ASP A 191 11.49 13.28 3.84
N ASP A 192 12.81 13.33 4.06
CA ASP A 192 13.45 13.19 5.37
C ASP A 192 13.54 14.50 6.17
N ARG A 193 12.90 15.58 5.69
CA ARG A 193 12.93 16.90 6.33
C ARG A 193 12.24 16.87 7.71
N PRO A 194 12.83 17.52 8.75
CA PRO A 194 12.24 17.62 10.10
C PRO A 194 10.82 18.20 10.11
N TYR A 195 10.09 17.99 11.21
CA TYR A 195 8.79 18.65 11.40
C TYR A 195 8.93 20.19 11.39
N ASP A 196 7.92 20.88 10.85
CA ASP A 196 7.83 22.35 10.77
C ASP A 196 8.84 23.00 9.79
N THR A 197 9.15 22.29 8.70
CA THR A 197 10.07 22.72 7.62
C THR A 197 9.37 22.87 6.26
N THR A 198 8.07 23.20 6.27
CA THR A 198 7.17 23.22 5.10
C THR A 198 7.75 23.88 3.84
N ASP A 199 8.54 24.95 4.00
CA ASP A 199 9.12 25.73 2.89
C ASP A 199 10.59 25.41 2.58
N GLU A 200 11.22 24.47 3.30
CA GLU A 200 12.56 23.99 2.95
C GLU A 200 12.51 23.15 1.66
N PRO A 201 13.36 23.44 0.65
CA PRO A 201 13.35 22.73 -0.62
C PRO A 201 13.96 21.33 -0.51
N CYS A 202 13.35 20.35 -1.18
CA CYS A 202 13.85 18.98 -1.29
C CYS A 202 13.82 18.49 -2.75
N ASN A 203 14.53 17.39 -3.02
CA ASN A 203 14.37 16.59 -4.25
C ASN A 203 13.29 15.49 -4.08
N CYS A 204 12.26 15.81 -3.29
CA CYS A 204 11.18 14.93 -2.84
C CYS A 204 9.81 15.50 -3.26
N ILE A 205 8.72 14.89 -2.80
CA ILE A 205 7.39 15.54 -2.79
C ILE A 205 7.22 16.16 -1.39
N PRO A 206 7.31 17.50 -1.25
CA PRO A 206 7.48 18.14 0.04
C PRO A 206 6.17 18.18 0.82
N ALA A 207 6.07 17.39 1.89
CA ALA A 207 4.99 17.49 2.85
C ALA A 207 4.87 18.92 3.42
N ALA A 208 3.66 19.27 3.88
CA ALA A 208 3.40 20.49 4.62
C ALA A 208 2.99 20.16 6.07
N ASP A 209 3.64 20.79 7.04
CA ASP A 209 3.32 20.67 8.46
C ASP A 209 2.60 21.94 8.94
N ASN A 210 1.51 21.74 9.69
CA ASN A 210 0.58 22.71 10.25
C ASN A 210 0.39 23.97 9.38
N PRO A 211 0.03 23.80 8.09
CA PRO A 211 0.12 24.85 7.08
C PRO A 211 -0.75 26.07 7.37
N GLY A 212 -0.34 27.22 6.83
CA GLY A 212 -1.15 28.43 6.84
C GLY A 212 -2.50 28.24 6.11
N VAL A 213 -3.55 28.83 6.67
CA VAL A 213 -4.92 28.79 6.13
C VAL A 213 -5.52 30.18 6.01
N SER A 214 -6.44 30.34 5.05
CA SER A 214 -7.27 31.53 4.87
C SER A 214 -8.75 31.21 5.14
N SER A 215 -9.59 32.25 5.27
CA SER A 215 -11.05 32.06 5.29
C SER A 215 -11.59 31.69 3.91
N ALA A 216 -12.85 31.26 3.86
CA ALA A 216 -13.56 31.01 2.60
C ALA A 216 -13.85 32.29 1.78
N GLU A 217 -13.83 33.47 2.41
CA GLU A 217 -14.00 34.77 1.74
C GLU A 217 -12.68 35.24 1.11
N ASP A 218 -11.56 35.10 1.82
CA ASP A 218 -10.23 35.49 1.35
C ASP A 218 -9.72 34.64 0.17
N ALA A 219 -10.22 33.39 0.05
CA ALA A 219 -9.79 32.40 -0.93
C ALA A 219 -10.28 32.66 -2.38
N THR A 220 -10.23 33.91 -2.80
CA THR A 220 -10.63 34.44 -4.13
C THR A 220 -9.87 33.84 -5.32
N TRP A 221 -8.75 33.16 -5.06
CA TRP A 221 -7.93 32.43 -6.05
C TRP A 221 -8.49 31.02 -6.39
N LEU A 222 -9.40 30.51 -5.57
CA LEU A 222 -10.04 29.21 -5.71
C LEU A 222 -11.45 29.40 -6.28
N LYS A 223 -11.70 28.87 -7.47
CA LYS A 223 -12.97 28.99 -8.20
C LYS A 223 -14.01 28.04 -7.63
N ASP A 224 -15.28 28.33 -7.85
CA ASP A 224 -16.37 27.47 -7.40
C ASP A 224 -16.33 26.05 -8.00
N ASP A 225 -15.75 25.86 -9.19
CA ASP A 225 -15.59 24.57 -9.87
C ASP A 225 -14.29 23.81 -9.52
N ASP A 226 -13.41 24.37 -8.68
CA ASP A 226 -12.21 23.68 -8.22
C ASP A 226 -12.54 22.58 -7.21
N ILE A 227 -11.96 21.38 -7.39
CA ILE A 227 -12.15 20.25 -6.47
C ILE A 227 -11.41 20.48 -5.16
N VAL A 228 -12.10 20.25 -4.04
CA VAL A 228 -11.57 20.25 -2.69
C VAL A 228 -11.84 18.91 -1.99
N PHE A 229 -10.93 18.55 -1.09
CA PHE A 229 -11.17 17.53 -0.09
C PHE A 229 -11.59 18.24 1.19
N GLY A 230 -12.85 18.11 1.58
CA GLY A 230 -13.39 18.64 2.83
C GLY A 230 -13.20 17.66 3.97
N VAL A 231 -12.73 18.16 5.11
CA VAL A 231 -12.67 17.43 6.38
C VAL A 231 -13.36 18.25 7.46
N GLU A 232 -14.09 17.56 8.32
CA GLU A 232 -14.72 18.10 9.53
C GLU A 232 -14.13 17.41 10.76
N VAL A 233 -13.76 18.19 11.78
CA VAL A 233 -13.43 17.66 13.10
C VAL A 233 -14.02 18.55 14.17
N ASN A 234 -14.83 17.98 15.08
CA ASN A 234 -15.42 18.68 16.24
C ASN A 234 -16.21 19.97 15.88
N GLY A 235 -16.77 20.05 14.67
CA GLY A 235 -17.46 21.23 14.15
C GLY A 235 -16.57 22.33 13.56
N GLU A 236 -15.26 22.09 13.43
CA GLU A 236 -14.38 22.90 12.58
C GLU A 236 -14.25 22.25 11.19
N TYR A 237 -14.34 23.07 10.14
CA TYR A 237 -14.28 22.64 8.74
C TYR A 237 -13.02 23.16 8.05
N ARG A 238 -12.38 22.29 7.25
CA ARG A 238 -11.26 22.67 6.38
C ARG A 238 -11.35 22.04 5.00
N ALA A 239 -11.14 22.87 3.98
CA ALA A 239 -10.90 22.43 2.62
C ALA A 239 -9.40 22.28 2.36
N TYR A 240 -9.02 21.16 1.76
CA TYR A 240 -7.69 20.86 1.23
C TYR A 240 -7.81 20.82 -0.31
N PRO A 241 -7.51 21.93 -1.02
CA PRO A 241 -7.75 22.03 -2.46
C PRO A 241 -6.91 21.02 -3.24
N ARG A 242 -7.51 20.34 -4.23
CA ARG A 242 -6.84 19.29 -5.00
C ARG A 242 -5.53 19.79 -5.60
N ARG A 243 -5.49 21.04 -6.09
CA ARG A 243 -4.27 21.66 -6.65
C ARG A 243 -3.09 21.82 -5.68
N ILE A 244 -3.36 21.93 -4.37
CA ILE A 244 -2.32 21.95 -3.33
C ILE A 244 -1.93 20.51 -2.96
N MET A 245 -2.92 19.62 -2.81
CA MET A 245 -2.68 18.23 -2.47
C MET A 245 -1.96 17.45 -3.57
N GLU A 246 -2.14 17.78 -4.84
CA GLU A 246 -1.36 17.24 -5.97
C GLU A 246 0.13 17.63 -5.91
N VAL A 247 0.46 18.75 -5.25
CA VAL A 247 1.84 19.25 -5.13
C VAL A 247 2.52 18.79 -3.83
N ARG A 248 1.76 18.70 -2.74
CA ARG A 248 2.24 18.37 -1.39
C ARG A 248 2.09 16.89 -1.04
N GLU A 249 1.01 16.25 -1.50
CA GLU A 249 0.58 14.85 -1.29
C GLU A 249 0.62 14.29 0.16
N MET A 250 0.97 15.11 1.15
CA MET A 250 1.02 14.78 2.56
C MET A 250 0.92 16.09 3.35
N VAL A 251 -0.08 16.20 4.22
CA VAL A 251 -0.23 17.32 5.14
C VAL A 251 -0.39 16.81 6.56
N ASN A 252 0.47 17.23 7.49
CA ASN A 252 0.27 17.01 8.92
C ASN A 252 -0.39 18.26 9.50
N ASP A 253 -1.65 18.18 9.97
CA ASP A 253 -2.45 19.37 10.31
C ASP A 253 -3.00 19.33 11.74
N THR A 254 -3.60 20.43 12.18
CA THR A 254 -4.39 20.55 13.41
C THR A 254 -5.75 21.19 13.09
N LEU A 255 -6.85 20.47 13.38
CA LEU A 255 -8.23 20.88 13.08
C LEU A 255 -9.15 20.37 14.20
N GLY A 256 -10.08 21.20 14.70
CA GLY A 256 -11.00 20.83 15.78
C GLY A 256 -10.29 20.48 17.09
N GLY A 257 -9.06 20.96 17.28
CA GLY A 257 -8.18 20.55 18.37
C GLY A 257 -7.61 19.12 18.27
N ARG A 258 -7.87 18.37 17.19
CA ARG A 258 -7.21 17.09 16.89
C ARG A 258 -6.03 17.29 15.94
N HIS A 259 -5.12 16.33 15.93
CA HIS A 259 -4.01 16.26 14.98
C HIS A 259 -4.25 15.24 13.87
N LEU A 260 -4.10 15.68 12.62
CA LEU A 260 -4.31 14.85 11.42
C LEU A 260 -3.00 14.60 10.67
N GLY A 261 -2.95 13.47 9.97
CA GLY A 261 -2.04 13.19 8.87
C GLY A 261 -2.88 12.87 7.62
N ILE A 262 -2.69 13.64 6.55
CA ILE A 262 -3.59 13.72 5.40
C ILE A 262 -2.81 13.42 4.12
N PRO A 263 -2.63 12.14 3.76
CA PRO A 263 -2.08 11.75 2.46
C PRO A 263 -3.07 12.00 1.32
N TYR A 264 -2.54 12.38 0.16
CA TYR A 264 -3.24 12.28 -1.12
C TYR A 264 -2.40 11.48 -2.10
N CYS A 265 -2.88 10.31 -2.50
CA CYS A 265 -2.28 9.53 -3.57
C CYS A 265 -2.89 9.97 -4.91
N THR A 266 -2.13 10.77 -5.67
CA THR A 266 -2.48 11.25 -7.02
C THR A 266 -2.84 10.09 -7.95
N LEU A 267 -1.95 9.09 -8.01
CA LEU A 267 -2.08 7.83 -8.74
C LEU A 267 -3.34 7.02 -8.41
N CYS A 268 -3.86 7.17 -7.18
CA CYS A 268 -5.00 6.41 -6.67
C CYS A 268 -6.32 7.18 -6.72
N GLY A 269 -6.27 8.50 -6.99
CA GLY A 269 -7.39 9.40 -6.72
C GLY A 269 -7.77 9.53 -5.24
N ALA A 270 -6.93 9.04 -4.31
CA ALA A 270 -7.35 8.76 -2.94
C ALA A 270 -6.83 9.82 -1.96
N ALA A 271 -7.74 10.66 -1.45
CA ALA A 271 -7.51 11.59 -0.34
C ALA A 271 -8.04 11.00 0.96
N GLN A 272 -7.20 10.91 1.97
CA GLN A 272 -7.55 10.29 3.26
C GLN A 272 -7.05 11.16 4.41
N ALA A 273 -7.69 11.05 5.57
CA ALA A 273 -7.29 11.74 6.78
C ALA A 273 -7.24 10.74 7.94
N TYR A 274 -6.13 10.71 8.67
CA TYR A 274 -5.94 9.86 9.84
C TYR A 274 -5.62 10.69 11.08
N PHE A 275 -6.20 10.36 12.22
CA PHE A 275 -5.81 10.96 13.48
C PHE A 275 -4.43 10.43 13.92
N THR A 276 -3.56 11.37 14.32
CA THR A 276 -2.18 11.11 14.76
C THR A 276 -2.00 11.43 16.25
N ASP A 277 -3.10 11.61 16.98
CA ASP A 277 -3.19 11.83 18.42
C ASP A 277 -4.00 10.70 19.11
N GLN A 278 -4.20 10.81 20.42
CA GLN A 278 -4.94 9.85 21.25
C GLN A 278 -4.44 8.38 21.15
N LEU A 279 -3.20 8.21 20.71
CA LEU A 279 -2.56 6.93 20.42
C LEU A 279 -2.31 6.10 21.70
N PRO A 280 -2.13 4.77 21.58
CA PRO A 280 -1.80 3.91 22.71
C PRO A 280 -0.60 4.42 23.56
N PRO A 281 -0.62 4.25 24.89
CA PRO A 281 0.41 4.77 25.78
C PRO A 281 1.83 4.33 25.38
N GLY A 282 2.78 5.26 25.34
CA GLY A 282 4.16 5.00 24.89
C GLY A 282 4.33 5.04 23.37
N ILE A 283 3.48 5.77 22.66
CA ILE A 283 3.63 6.16 21.25
C ILE A 283 3.61 7.69 21.18
N GLU A 284 4.65 8.30 20.59
CA GLU A 284 4.63 9.73 20.22
C GLU A 284 3.83 9.93 18.94
N ARG A 285 3.24 11.13 18.75
CA ARG A 285 2.57 11.53 17.50
C ARG A 285 3.49 11.29 16.29
N PRO A 286 3.14 10.39 15.35
CA PRO A 286 3.84 10.24 14.08
C PRO A 286 3.86 11.57 13.31
N VAL A 287 4.95 11.82 12.60
CA VAL A 287 5.04 12.90 11.61
C VAL A 287 5.17 12.24 10.25
N LEU A 288 4.08 12.25 9.49
CA LEU A 288 3.98 11.46 8.26
C LEU A 288 4.67 12.18 7.09
N ARG A 289 5.33 11.38 6.24
CA ARG A 289 6.14 11.83 5.10
C ARG A 289 5.99 10.92 3.88
N THR A 290 6.33 11.46 2.72
CA THR A 290 6.49 10.70 1.47
C THR A 290 7.73 9.81 1.57
N SER A 291 7.59 8.48 1.52
CA SER A 291 8.76 7.58 1.48
C SER A 291 9.47 7.55 0.12
N GLY A 292 8.76 7.93 -0.96
CA GLY A 292 9.17 7.74 -2.35
C GLY A 292 8.90 6.32 -2.89
N LEU A 293 8.46 5.40 -2.04
CA LEU A 293 8.08 4.03 -2.40
C LEU A 293 6.59 3.92 -2.73
N LEU A 294 6.25 2.92 -3.53
CA LEU A 294 4.89 2.56 -3.92
C LEU A 294 4.63 1.06 -3.70
N ILE A 295 3.41 0.68 -3.33
CA ILE A 295 2.89 -0.69 -3.36
C ILE A 295 1.72 -0.72 -4.34
N ARG A 296 1.80 -1.52 -5.41
CA ARG A 296 0.73 -1.63 -6.44
C ARG A 296 0.20 -0.26 -6.90
N SER A 297 1.11 0.61 -7.34
CA SER A 297 0.89 2.03 -7.66
C SER A 297 0.27 2.93 -6.56
N ASN A 298 -0.04 2.41 -5.36
CA ASN A 298 -0.43 3.22 -4.21
C ASN A 298 0.81 3.75 -3.47
N LYS A 299 0.66 4.94 -2.89
CA LYS A 299 1.68 5.61 -2.10
C LYS A 299 2.01 4.80 -0.84
N VAL A 300 3.27 4.84 -0.43
CA VAL A 300 3.72 4.38 0.89
C VAL A 300 4.19 5.57 1.71
N MET A 301 3.65 5.75 2.90
CA MET A 301 4.05 6.80 3.84
C MET A 301 4.86 6.23 4.99
N TYR A 302 5.61 7.08 5.70
CA TYR A 302 6.37 6.66 6.88
C TYR A 302 6.43 7.78 7.93
N ASP A 303 6.77 7.42 9.16
CA ASP A 303 7.00 8.34 10.27
C ASP A 303 8.50 8.66 10.44
N ILE A 304 8.87 9.95 10.46
CA ILE A 304 10.27 10.37 10.68
C ILE A 304 10.78 10.17 12.12
N ARG A 305 9.90 9.98 13.12
CA ARG A 305 10.35 9.71 14.50
C ARG A 305 10.86 8.28 14.67
N THR A 306 10.09 7.31 14.20
CA THR A 306 10.32 5.88 14.42
C THR A 306 10.83 5.12 13.20
N TYR A 307 10.81 5.74 12.01
CA TYR A 307 11.07 5.11 10.70
C TYR A 307 10.11 3.96 10.37
N SER A 308 8.98 3.86 11.08
CA SER A 308 7.93 2.90 10.81
C SER A 308 7.21 3.26 9.50
N VAL A 309 7.15 2.31 8.57
CA VAL A 309 6.37 2.45 7.33
C VAL A 309 4.90 2.20 7.64
N PHE A 310 4.02 2.95 6.99
CA PHE A 310 2.57 2.76 7.03
C PHE A 310 2.03 2.45 5.63
N ASP A 311 1.10 1.51 5.58
CA ASP A 311 0.17 1.39 4.46
C ASP A 311 -0.71 2.66 4.43
N THR A 312 -0.64 3.41 3.33
CA THR A 312 -1.36 4.68 3.18
C THR A 312 -2.86 4.50 2.97
N PHE A 313 -3.34 3.30 2.62
CA PHE A 313 -4.77 2.99 2.39
C PHE A 313 -5.44 2.43 3.65
N LEU A 314 -4.70 1.63 4.42
CA LEU A 314 -5.20 0.97 5.63
C LEU A 314 -4.90 1.77 6.92
N GLY A 315 -4.04 2.78 6.86
CA GLY A 315 -3.58 3.55 8.03
C GLY A 315 -2.75 2.71 9.01
N LYS A 316 -2.30 1.51 8.59
CA LYS A 316 -1.65 0.51 9.44
C LYS A 316 -0.13 0.65 9.35
N ALA A 317 0.56 0.64 10.48
CA ALA A 317 2.01 0.50 10.52
C ALA A 317 2.39 -0.93 10.11
N VAL A 318 3.23 -1.05 9.07
CA VAL A 318 3.63 -2.33 8.46
C VAL A 318 5.10 -2.67 8.72
N THR A 319 5.98 -1.72 9.03
CA THR A 319 7.34 -1.99 9.51
C THR A 319 7.71 -1.17 10.75
N GLY A 320 8.79 -1.56 11.42
CA GLY A 320 9.36 -0.80 12.54
C GLY A 320 8.54 -0.84 13.83
N SER A 321 8.95 -0.03 14.80
CA SER A 321 8.46 -0.10 16.20
C SER A 321 6.99 0.27 16.41
N LEU A 322 6.30 0.81 15.39
CA LEU A 322 4.84 0.99 15.42
C LEU A 322 4.09 -0.22 14.85
N ALA A 323 4.68 -0.97 13.91
CA ALA A 323 4.15 -2.25 13.44
C ALA A 323 4.27 -3.35 14.50
N GLU A 324 5.39 -3.37 15.24
CA GLU A 324 5.58 -4.22 16.44
C GLU A 324 4.46 -4.02 17.49
N LYS A 325 3.95 -2.79 17.59
CA LYS A 325 2.83 -2.40 18.47
C LYS A 325 1.45 -2.63 17.84
N ASN A 326 1.39 -3.16 16.62
CA ASN A 326 0.18 -3.33 15.81
C ASN A 326 -0.62 -2.02 15.65
N LEU A 327 0.07 -0.88 15.48
CA LEU A 327 -0.60 0.41 15.36
C LEU A 327 -1.37 0.52 14.04
N GLN A 328 -2.66 0.83 14.14
CA GLN A 328 -3.48 1.33 13.04
C GLN A 328 -4.07 2.68 13.48
N LEU A 329 -4.03 3.68 12.59
CA LEU A 329 -4.53 5.02 12.85
C LEU A 329 -6.06 5.08 12.67
N GLU A 330 -6.74 5.85 13.51
CA GLU A 330 -8.17 6.15 13.38
C GLU A 330 -8.41 7.00 12.12
N GLN A 331 -9.32 6.58 11.23
CA GLN A 331 -9.60 7.29 9.96
C GLN A 331 -10.77 8.28 10.12
N ALA A 332 -10.57 9.50 9.65
CA ALA A 332 -11.62 10.52 9.51
C ALA A 332 -12.17 10.49 8.07
N GLY A 333 -13.47 10.78 7.90
CA GLY A 333 -14.10 10.84 6.59
C GLY A 333 -13.60 12.03 5.76
N VAL A 334 -13.51 11.83 4.44
CA VAL A 334 -13.05 12.85 3.49
C VAL A 334 -14.08 13.07 2.39
N VAL A 335 -14.69 14.25 2.39
CA VAL A 335 -15.73 14.64 1.42
C VAL A 335 -15.06 15.27 0.20
N THR A 336 -15.00 14.54 -0.93
CA THR A 336 -14.53 15.11 -2.20
C THR A 336 -15.68 15.77 -2.95
N THR A 337 -15.57 17.08 -3.17
CA THR A 337 -16.63 17.93 -3.76
C THR A 337 -16.03 19.16 -4.45
N ASP A 338 -16.85 20.03 -5.05
CA ASP A 338 -16.45 21.33 -5.57
C ASP A 338 -16.42 22.42 -4.48
N TRP A 339 -15.53 23.41 -4.64
CA TRP A 339 -15.34 24.50 -3.68
C TRP A 339 -16.61 25.35 -3.48
N GLY A 340 -17.36 25.60 -4.54
CA GLY A 340 -18.58 26.41 -4.48
C GLY A 340 -19.63 25.78 -3.56
N THR A 341 -19.83 24.48 -3.67
CA THR A 341 -20.78 23.71 -2.84
C THR A 341 -20.25 23.51 -1.42
N TRP A 342 -18.94 23.25 -1.24
CA TRP A 342 -18.33 23.18 0.10
C TRP A 342 -18.45 24.50 0.87
N LYS A 343 -18.02 25.62 0.28
CA LYS A 343 -18.14 26.98 0.83
C LYS A 343 -19.59 27.39 1.13
N LYS A 344 -20.55 26.89 0.36
CA LYS A 344 -21.98 27.13 0.58
C LYS A 344 -22.56 26.30 1.73
N ALA A 345 -22.06 25.09 1.96
CA ALA A 345 -22.45 24.24 3.08
C ALA A 345 -21.78 24.69 4.40
N HIS A 346 -20.51 25.11 4.32
CA HIS A 346 -19.66 25.48 5.46
C HIS A 346 -19.00 26.84 5.21
N PRO A 347 -19.74 27.96 5.25
CA PRO A 347 -19.18 29.31 5.04
C PRO A 347 -18.09 29.70 6.05
N GLU A 348 -18.07 29.06 7.22
CA GLU A 348 -17.03 29.16 8.25
C GLU A 348 -15.76 28.36 7.95
N THR A 349 -15.72 27.59 6.86
CA THR A 349 -14.57 26.73 6.53
C THR A 349 -13.29 27.54 6.37
N THR A 350 -12.20 26.98 6.90
CA THR A 350 -10.84 27.38 6.53
C THR A 350 -10.40 26.64 5.26
N VAL A 351 -9.35 27.14 4.60
CA VAL A 351 -8.77 26.50 3.41
C VAL A 351 -7.27 26.76 3.33
N LEU A 352 -6.49 25.77 2.87
CA LEU A 352 -5.03 25.91 2.71
C LEU A 352 -4.67 27.07 1.76
N VAL A 353 -3.66 27.88 2.10
CA VAL A 353 -3.25 29.04 1.28
C VAL A 353 -2.59 28.66 -0.05
N GLU A 354 -2.83 29.46 -1.09
CA GLU A 354 -2.38 29.21 -2.48
C GLU A 354 -0.88 28.94 -2.62
N ALA A 355 -0.04 29.61 -1.81
CA ALA A 355 1.41 29.47 -1.83
C ALA A 355 1.89 28.01 -1.68
N LEU A 356 1.08 27.15 -1.04
CA LEU A 356 1.39 25.74 -0.84
C LEU A 356 1.38 24.92 -2.15
N ALA A 357 0.78 25.44 -3.23
CA ALA A 357 0.86 24.86 -4.59
C ALA A 357 2.21 25.13 -5.31
N LEU A 358 3.12 25.91 -4.69
CA LEU A 358 4.50 26.14 -5.16
C LEU A 358 4.62 26.62 -6.62
N GLY A 359 3.59 27.27 -7.17
CA GLY A 359 3.54 27.75 -8.56
C GLY A 359 3.61 26.64 -9.63
N ARG A 360 3.37 25.38 -9.27
CA ARG A 360 3.39 24.25 -10.21
C ARG A 360 2.11 24.19 -11.05
N ASN A 361 2.16 23.56 -12.21
CA ASN A 361 0.97 23.08 -12.90
C ASN A 361 0.41 21.87 -12.12
N PHE A 362 -0.91 21.80 -11.95
CA PHE A 362 -1.56 21.06 -10.87
C PHE A 362 -2.70 20.15 -11.35
N ASP A 363 -2.48 19.45 -12.47
CA ASP A 363 -3.44 18.50 -13.03
C ASP A 363 -2.76 17.17 -13.41
N PHE A 364 -2.13 16.54 -12.42
CA PHE A 364 -1.61 15.18 -12.51
C PHE A 364 -2.76 14.18 -12.68
N ARG A 365 -3.85 14.30 -11.91
CA ARG A 365 -5.00 13.37 -11.97
C ARG A 365 -5.64 13.30 -13.35
N SER A 366 -5.83 14.43 -14.03
CA SER A 366 -6.48 14.47 -15.37
C SER A 366 -5.46 14.50 -16.53
N GLY A 367 -4.16 14.41 -16.23
CA GLY A 367 -3.07 14.45 -17.19
C GLY A 367 -2.13 13.26 -17.07
N ARG A 368 -1.16 13.33 -16.13
CA ARG A 368 -0.14 12.28 -15.90
C ARG A 368 -0.77 10.92 -15.56
N ASP A 369 -1.88 10.93 -14.82
CA ASP A 369 -2.52 9.76 -14.22
C ASP A 369 -3.88 9.44 -14.87
N ALA A 370 -4.14 9.93 -16.09
CA ALA A 370 -5.43 9.77 -16.75
C ALA A 370 -5.68 8.32 -17.24
N ASP A 371 -4.67 7.73 -17.89
CA ASP A 371 -4.81 6.53 -18.73
C ASP A 371 -4.60 5.18 -18.00
N GLY A 372 -4.54 5.19 -16.67
CA GLY A 372 -4.39 4.00 -15.82
C GLY A 372 -3.24 4.12 -14.80
N PRO A 373 -2.98 3.05 -14.02
CA PRO A 373 -1.82 2.95 -13.15
C PRO A 373 -0.52 3.06 -13.95
N ILE A 374 0.29 4.08 -13.68
CA ILE A 374 1.59 4.28 -14.34
C ILE A 374 2.72 3.44 -13.72
N PHE A 375 2.42 2.74 -12.61
CA PHE A 375 3.29 1.76 -11.97
C PHE A 375 2.57 0.41 -11.87
N PRO A 376 3.32 -0.71 -11.80
CA PRO A 376 2.76 -2.06 -11.77
C PRO A 376 1.74 -2.28 -10.65
N VAL A 377 0.68 -3.02 -10.99
CA VAL A 377 -0.43 -3.41 -10.10
C VAL A 377 -0.76 -4.91 -10.19
N GLY A 378 -0.30 -5.61 -11.22
CA GLY A 378 -0.73 -6.97 -11.54
C GLY A 378 -2.05 -7.02 -12.30
N ASP A 379 -2.90 -8.00 -11.99
CA ASP A 379 -4.28 -8.01 -12.48
C ASP A 379 -5.17 -7.06 -11.69
N VAL A 380 -6.21 -6.51 -12.33
CA VAL A 380 -7.19 -5.62 -11.71
C VAL A 380 -8.55 -6.30 -11.75
N ASP A 381 -9.33 -6.15 -10.68
CA ASP A 381 -10.69 -6.71 -10.59
C ASP A 381 -11.58 -6.19 -11.74
N PRO A 382 -12.04 -7.06 -12.67
CA PRO A 382 -12.71 -6.62 -13.89
C PRO A 382 -14.17 -6.19 -13.69
N ARG A 383 -14.69 -6.16 -12.45
CA ARG A 383 -16.06 -5.70 -12.17
C ARG A 383 -16.32 -4.24 -12.53
N LEU A 384 -15.27 -3.40 -12.58
CA LEU A 384 -15.36 -1.99 -12.96
C LEU A 384 -14.15 -1.52 -13.77
N PRO A 385 -14.26 -0.42 -14.53
CA PRO A 385 -13.12 0.29 -15.10
C PRO A 385 -12.09 0.65 -14.03
N VAL A 386 -10.81 0.57 -14.41
CA VAL A 386 -9.64 0.78 -13.54
C VAL A 386 -9.73 2.11 -12.75
N HIS A 387 -10.21 3.17 -13.43
CA HIS A 387 -10.41 4.52 -12.89
C HIS A 387 -11.88 4.91 -12.64
N GLU A 388 -12.81 3.95 -12.44
CA GLU A 388 -14.13 4.30 -11.87
C GLU A 388 -13.93 4.84 -10.45
N ASP A 389 -14.47 6.02 -10.17
CA ASP A 389 -14.48 6.59 -8.82
C ASP A 389 -15.46 5.81 -7.93
N ILE A 390 -14.94 5.26 -6.84
CA ILE A 390 -15.76 4.65 -5.78
C ILE A 390 -15.70 5.48 -4.51
N VAL A 391 -16.70 5.31 -3.64
CA VAL A 391 -16.62 5.63 -2.21
C VAL A 391 -16.35 4.33 -1.48
N GLY A 392 -15.26 4.28 -0.72
CA GLY A 392 -14.81 3.10 0.02
C GLY A 392 -15.06 3.23 1.51
N VAL A 393 -15.47 2.14 2.15
CA VAL A 393 -15.64 2.03 3.61
C VAL A 393 -15.58 0.58 4.07
N VAL A 394 -15.14 0.33 5.31
CA VAL A 394 -15.18 -0.99 5.95
C VAL A 394 -16.35 -1.04 6.94
N THR A 395 -17.20 -2.07 6.87
CA THR A 395 -18.31 -2.25 7.81
C THR A 395 -17.83 -2.64 9.20
N ALA A 396 -18.70 -2.53 10.20
CA ALA A 396 -18.43 -2.97 11.58
C ALA A 396 -18.18 -4.49 11.71
N SER A 397 -18.42 -5.29 10.66
CA SER A 397 -18.02 -6.71 10.62
C SER A 397 -16.62 -6.93 10.02
N GLY A 398 -15.90 -5.87 9.65
CA GLY A 398 -14.61 -5.94 8.95
C GLY A 398 -14.71 -6.18 7.44
N LYS A 399 -15.91 -6.10 6.85
CA LYS A 399 -16.12 -6.34 5.41
C LYS A 399 -15.95 -5.04 4.61
N PRO A 400 -15.04 -4.97 3.64
CA PRO A 400 -14.88 -3.77 2.80
C PRO A 400 -16.00 -3.67 1.75
N VAL A 401 -16.54 -2.48 1.55
CA VAL A 401 -17.59 -2.17 0.57
C VAL A 401 -17.20 -0.96 -0.28
N ALA A 402 -17.29 -1.12 -1.60
CA ALA A 402 -17.17 -0.02 -2.56
C ALA A 402 -18.54 0.37 -3.11
N PHE A 403 -18.80 1.67 -3.21
CA PHE A 403 -20.00 2.21 -3.82
C PHE A 403 -19.60 3.02 -5.06
N GLN A 404 -20.11 2.68 -6.25
CA GLN A 404 -19.86 3.46 -7.47
C GLN A 404 -20.33 4.91 -7.27
N ARG A 405 -19.39 5.86 -7.20
CA ARG A 405 -19.66 7.26 -6.80
C ARG A 405 -20.73 7.89 -7.67
N SER A 406 -20.63 7.65 -8.98
CA SER A 406 -21.55 8.10 -10.03
C SER A 406 -23.00 7.67 -9.74
N LYS A 407 -23.23 6.38 -9.46
CA LYS A 407 -24.54 5.81 -9.16
C LYS A 407 -25.05 6.18 -7.77
N ALA A 408 -24.17 6.23 -6.77
CA ALA A 408 -24.51 6.57 -5.40
C ALA A 408 -24.99 8.03 -5.28
N LEU A 409 -24.30 8.96 -5.96
CA LEU A 409 -24.70 10.36 -6.02
C LEU A 409 -26.10 10.52 -6.64
N LEU A 410 -26.37 9.84 -7.76
CA LEU A 410 -27.67 9.90 -8.43
C LEU A 410 -28.82 9.35 -7.57
N ALA A 411 -28.63 8.20 -6.92
CA ALA A 411 -29.64 7.61 -6.04
C ALA A 411 -29.94 8.51 -4.82
N LEU A 412 -28.89 9.02 -4.16
CA LEU A 412 -29.07 9.94 -3.03
C LEU A 412 -29.74 11.27 -3.45
N LEU A 413 -29.48 11.78 -4.66
CA LEU A 413 -30.16 12.96 -5.22
C LEU A 413 -31.64 12.71 -5.55
N ASN A 414 -32.04 11.46 -5.85
CA ASN A 414 -33.44 11.06 -5.99
C ASN A 414 -34.16 10.90 -4.63
N GLY A 415 -33.39 10.81 -3.53
CA GLY A 415 -33.90 10.54 -2.18
C GLY A 415 -33.91 9.06 -1.79
N ASP A 416 -33.20 8.19 -2.52
CA ASP A 416 -33.07 6.76 -2.19
C ASP A 416 -32.16 6.54 -0.96
N GLU A 417 -32.52 5.63 -0.04
CA GLU A 417 -31.63 5.22 1.06
C GLU A 417 -30.61 4.18 0.57
N ILE A 418 -29.31 4.48 0.70
CA ILE A 418 -28.23 3.52 0.45
C ILE A 418 -27.75 2.94 1.78
N ALA A 419 -27.94 1.64 1.96
CA ALA A 419 -27.66 0.93 3.20
C ALA A 419 -26.94 -0.41 2.96
N VAL A 420 -25.81 -0.64 3.65
CA VAL A 420 -25.12 -1.94 3.70
C VAL A 420 -24.66 -2.20 5.12
N GLU A 421 -25.22 -3.21 5.78
CA GLU A 421 -24.95 -3.51 7.20
C GLU A 421 -25.16 -2.26 8.10
N ASN A 422 -24.12 -1.81 8.82
CA ASN A 422 -24.15 -0.58 9.63
C ASN A 422 -23.94 0.71 8.81
N VAL A 423 -23.47 0.62 7.57
CA VAL A 423 -23.15 1.77 6.71
C VAL A 423 -24.43 2.37 6.16
N ARG A 424 -24.53 3.71 6.20
CA ARG A 424 -25.45 4.52 5.41
C ARG A 424 -24.66 5.57 4.64
N LEU A 425 -24.90 5.71 3.34
CA LEU A 425 -24.37 6.87 2.61
C LEU A 425 -25.33 8.06 2.76
N LYS A 426 -24.76 9.26 2.83
CA LYS A 426 -25.48 10.53 2.80
C LYS A 426 -24.78 11.49 1.85
N LEU A 427 -25.56 12.42 1.27
CA LEU A 427 -24.97 13.61 0.65
C LEU A 427 -24.37 14.48 1.75
N ASP A 428 -23.17 14.96 1.51
CA ASP A 428 -22.49 15.90 2.40
C ASP A 428 -21.74 16.91 1.54
N ALA A 429 -22.06 18.20 1.71
CA ALA A 429 -21.50 19.31 0.92
C ALA A 429 -21.41 19.08 -0.62
N GLY A 430 -22.33 18.32 -1.21
CA GLY A 430 -22.32 17.92 -2.63
C GLY A 430 -21.51 16.66 -2.97
N GLY A 431 -20.63 16.24 -2.07
CA GLY A 431 -20.00 14.92 -2.07
C GLY A 431 -20.85 13.87 -1.35
N ILE A 432 -20.19 12.79 -0.94
CA ILE A 432 -20.80 11.64 -0.25
C ILE A 432 -19.95 11.30 0.99
N ARG A 433 -20.60 11.03 2.12
CA ARG A 433 -19.99 10.47 3.33
C ARG A 433 -20.71 9.20 3.77
N ALA A 434 -19.97 8.21 4.27
CA ALA A 434 -20.52 7.06 4.98
C ALA A 434 -20.64 7.36 6.48
N VAL A 435 -21.80 7.04 7.06
CA VAL A 435 -22.06 7.19 8.48
C VAL A 435 -22.78 5.96 9.05
N ASP A 436 -22.77 5.83 10.37
CA ASP A 436 -23.54 4.81 11.09
C ASP A 436 -25.03 5.19 11.26
N ALA A 437 -25.79 4.35 11.97
CA ALA A 437 -27.20 4.59 12.25
C ALA A 437 -27.47 5.81 13.17
N ASN A 438 -26.48 6.26 13.94
CA ASN A 438 -26.56 7.46 14.78
C ASN A 438 -26.12 8.73 14.01
N GLY A 439 -25.43 8.58 12.88
CA GLY A 439 -24.84 9.65 12.09
C GLY A 439 -23.37 9.92 12.39
N ALA A 440 -22.70 9.06 13.15
CA ALA A 440 -21.25 9.13 13.34
C ALA A 440 -20.51 8.72 12.06
N ASP A 441 -19.39 9.38 11.77
CA ASP A 441 -18.53 9.10 10.61
C ASP A 441 -17.96 7.67 10.67
N LEU A 442 -17.82 7.03 9.51
CA LEU A 442 -17.20 5.70 9.34
C LEU A 442 -15.86 5.74 8.59
N GLY A 443 -15.28 6.93 8.37
CA GLY A 443 -13.94 7.07 7.79
C GLY A 443 -13.89 6.91 6.27
N SER A 444 -15.03 7.08 5.58
CA SER A 444 -15.09 6.87 4.13
C SER A 444 -14.27 7.90 3.35
N HIS A 445 -13.64 7.43 2.28
CA HIS A 445 -12.92 8.25 1.32
C HIS A 445 -13.31 7.87 -0.12
N GLN A 446 -12.96 8.72 -1.09
CA GLN A 446 -13.03 8.38 -2.52
C GLN A 446 -11.68 7.83 -3.00
N ALA A 447 -11.73 6.90 -3.95
CA ALA A 447 -10.56 6.33 -4.61
C ALA A 447 -10.93 5.78 -6.00
N PHE A 448 -9.95 5.58 -6.87
CA PHE A 448 -10.10 4.76 -8.07
C PHE A 448 -10.34 3.29 -7.69
N TRP A 449 -11.18 2.60 -8.46
CA TRP A 449 -11.52 1.19 -8.25
C TRP A 449 -10.30 0.26 -8.13
N PHE A 450 -9.27 0.43 -8.97
CA PHE A 450 -8.08 -0.42 -8.89
C PHE A 450 -7.40 -0.28 -7.53
N ALA A 451 -7.22 0.94 -7.02
CA ALA A 451 -6.55 1.17 -5.75
C ALA A 451 -7.32 0.49 -4.62
N TRP A 452 -8.64 0.71 -4.54
CA TRP A 452 -9.48 0.08 -3.52
C TRP A 452 -9.47 -1.45 -3.60
N SER A 453 -9.66 -2.04 -4.78
CA SER A 453 -9.72 -3.51 -4.95
C SER A 453 -8.39 -4.21 -4.66
N GLN A 454 -7.24 -3.55 -4.84
CA GLN A 454 -5.93 -4.13 -4.51
C GLN A 454 -5.71 -4.33 -3.00
N PHE A 455 -6.18 -3.40 -2.15
CA PHE A 455 -6.09 -3.53 -0.68
C PHE A 455 -7.32 -4.24 -0.09
N HIS A 456 -8.43 -4.32 -0.85
CA HIS A 456 -9.68 -4.96 -0.45
C HIS A 456 -10.21 -5.94 -1.51
N PRO A 457 -9.50 -7.03 -1.85
CA PRO A 457 -9.89 -7.96 -2.92
C PRO A 457 -11.21 -8.70 -2.64
N ALA A 458 -11.60 -8.83 -1.37
CA ALA A 458 -12.89 -9.41 -0.96
C ALA A 458 -14.05 -8.39 -0.94
N THR A 459 -13.89 -7.19 -1.55
CA THR A 459 -14.87 -6.11 -1.42
C THR A 459 -16.20 -6.42 -2.12
N ALA A 460 -17.29 -6.18 -1.39
CA ALA A 460 -18.62 -6.13 -1.98
C ALA A 460 -18.79 -4.81 -2.75
N LEU A 461 -19.52 -4.87 -3.87
CA LEU A 461 -19.76 -3.71 -4.71
C LEU A 461 -21.23 -3.27 -4.57
N TRP A 462 -21.47 -1.95 -4.63
CA TRP A 462 -22.80 -1.37 -4.71
C TRP A 462 -22.92 -0.44 -5.93
N PRO A 463 -24.01 -0.54 -6.72
CA PRO A 463 -24.90 -1.70 -6.78
C PRO A 463 -24.14 -2.98 -7.19
N GLU A 464 -24.71 -4.14 -6.87
CA GLU A 464 -24.19 -5.47 -7.25
C GLU A 464 -24.22 -5.69 -8.77
#